data_AF-A0A495R862-F1
#
_entry.id   AF-A0A495R862-F1
#
_cell.length_a   1.000
_cell.length_b   1.000
_cell.length_c   1.000
_cell.angle_alpha   90.00
_cell.angle_beta   90.00
_cell.angle_gamma   90.00
#
_symmetry.space_group_name_H-M   'P 1'
#
loop_
_entity.id
_entity.type
_entity.pdbx_description
1 polymer ?
#
loop_
_entity_poly.entity_id
_entity_poly.type
_entity_poly.pdbx_seq_one_letter_code
_entity_poly.pdbx_strand_id
1 'polypeptide(L)'
;MSNNLGYVWNNAISKYIVMINYITAPSNPFDCGWRDRRLVIAEQYRSTAEVFIGSNGQRVPPVAGRNLSRDPRGVSPVIGVVLMLSITVFLAAAVGGFVVTASNDLNKRTPTIARSTGEFVTGPSGGCGVNTVSIRHAGGDPVPADELEVAVALPDSDARIVDLPVSGTALAASNIDDPDNLIYDYCVGGVIANGGQRWSAGRAITFQLNAGGGTVGPGDTIEVRVVHVPTNGVLATVELTARR
;
A
#
# COMPACT_ATOMS: atom_id res chain seq x y z
N MET A 1 -0.34 -8.69 -3.42
CA MET A 1 -1.32 -7.84 -4.13
C MET A 1 -0.61 -6.60 -4.70
N SER A 2 -0.13 -6.61 -5.94
CA SER A 2 0.64 -5.47 -6.50
C SER A 2 0.43 -5.20 -7.99
N ASN A 3 -0.74 -5.55 -8.55
CA ASN A 3 -0.89 -5.54 -10.02
C ASN A 3 -1.96 -4.57 -10.55
N ASN A 4 -2.72 -3.85 -9.72
CA ASN A 4 -3.82 -3.01 -10.24
C ASN A 4 -3.40 -1.60 -10.69
N LEU A 5 -2.26 -1.08 -10.24
CA LEU A 5 -1.81 0.26 -10.63
C LEU A 5 -1.35 0.29 -12.11
N GLY A 6 -0.57 -0.70 -12.57
CA GLY A 6 -0.09 -0.74 -13.96
C GLY A 6 -1.20 -0.79 -15.02
N TYR A 7 -2.32 -1.48 -14.73
CA TYR A 7 -3.44 -1.60 -15.68
C TYR A 7 -4.27 -0.33 -15.83
N VAL A 8 -4.39 0.48 -14.76
CA VAL A 8 -5.11 1.76 -14.82
C VAL A 8 -4.29 2.80 -15.59
N TRP A 9 -2.98 2.82 -15.36
CA TRP A 9 -2.05 3.72 -16.05
C TRP A 9 -1.95 3.44 -17.56
N ASN A 10 -1.88 2.17 -17.97
CA ASN A 10 -1.82 1.80 -19.39
C ASN A 10 -3.12 2.15 -20.16
N ASN A 11 -4.29 2.02 -19.52
CA ASN A 11 -5.56 2.35 -20.15
C ASN A 11 -5.78 3.87 -20.31
N ALA A 12 -5.30 4.68 -19.35
CA ALA A 12 -5.41 6.14 -19.44
C ALA A 12 -4.52 6.71 -20.56
N ILE A 13 -3.27 6.23 -20.66
CA ILE A 13 -2.33 6.66 -21.71
C ILE A 13 -2.81 6.22 -23.11
N SER A 14 -3.34 4.99 -23.22
CA SER A 14 -3.91 4.48 -24.48
C SER A 14 -5.09 5.33 -24.98
N LYS A 15 -6.02 5.73 -24.09
CA LYS A 15 -7.16 6.58 -24.45
C LYS A 15 -6.72 8.01 -24.85
N TYR A 16 -5.70 8.56 -24.20
CA TYR A 16 -5.15 9.88 -24.57
C TYR A 16 -4.46 9.86 -25.94
N ILE A 17 -3.70 8.82 -26.27
CA ILE A 17 -3.06 8.67 -27.59
C ILE A 17 -4.11 8.50 -28.71
N VAL A 18 -5.20 7.75 -28.46
CA VAL A 18 -6.30 7.60 -29.43
C VAL A 18 -7.04 8.92 -29.66
N MET A 19 -7.22 9.73 -28.61
CA MET A 19 -7.92 11.03 -28.71
C MET A 19 -7.10 12.08 -29.47
N ILE A 20 -5.76 12.07 -29.36
CA ILE A 20 -4.89 12.96 -30.12
C ILE A 20 -4.90 12.63 -31.63
N ASN A 21 -4.96 11.35 -31.99
CA ASN A 21 -5.10 10.94 -33.40
C ASN A 21 -6.46 11.32 -34.02
N TYR A 22 -7.51 11.49 -33.21
CA TYR A 22 -8.81 11.91 -33.70
C TYR A 22 -8.90 13.41 -33.99
N ILE A 23 -8.01 14.22 -33.42
CA ILE A 23 -7.99 15.69 -33.57
C ILE A 23 -7.19 16.12 -34.82
N THR A 24 -6.34 15.25 -35.37
CA THR A 24 -5.52 15.52 -36.56
C THR A 24 -6.05 14.92 -37.86
N ALA A 25 -7.25 14.32 -37.85
CA ALA A 25 -7.87 13.78 -39.05
C ALA A 25 -8.44 14.92 -39.94
N PRO A 26 -8.00 15.07 -41.21
CA PRO A 26 -8.65 15.99 -42.14
C PRO A 26 -10.07 15.49 -42.47
N SER A 27 -11.04 16.41 -42.43
CA SER A 27 -12.48 16.15 -42.59
C SER A 27 -12.94 15.95 -44.05
N ASN A 28 -12.16 15.26 -44.89
CA ASN A 28 -12.54 14.98 -46.27
C ASN A 28 -12.87 13.49 -46.49
N PRO A 29 -14.07 13.16 -47.01
CA PRO A 29 -14.52 11.77 -47.19
C PRO A 29 -14.02 11.09 -48.48
N PHE A 30 -12.96 11.60 -49.12
CA PHE A 30 -12.38 10.98 -50.31
C PHE A 30 -10.86 10.99 -50.23
N ASP A 31 -10.28 10.03 -49.52
CA ASP A 31 -9.03 9.42 -49.99
C ASP A 31 -8.91 7.96 -49.52
N CYS A 32 -8.71 7.08 -50.48
CA CYS A 32 -8.60 5.63 -50.33
C CYS A 32 -7.11 5.27 -50.29
N GLY A 33 -6.62 4.67 -49.22
CA GLY A 33 -5.21 4.26 -49.21
C GLY A 33 -4.68 3.66 -47.92
N TRP A 34 -5.32 2.61 -47.38
CA TRP A 34 -4.73 1.80 -46.33
C TRP A 34 -3.61 0.92 -46.89
N ARG A 35 -2.39 1.45 -47.00
CA ARG A 35 -1.19 0.61 -47.01
C ARG A 35 -0.03 1.27 -46.27
N ASP A 36 0.55 0.45 -45.40
CA ASP A 36 1.89 0.53 -44.81
C ASP A 36 2.10 1.48 -43.61
N ARG A 37 1.86 0.93 -42.41
CA ARG A 37 2.54 1.39 -41.20
C ARG A 37 3.86 0.63 -41.06
N ARG A 38 4.96 1.25 -41.46
CA ARG A 38 6.29 0.96 -40.89
C ARG A 38 6.68 2.06 -39.94
N LEU A 39 6.93 1.65 -38.69
CA LEU A 39 7.69 2.40 -37.71
C LEU A 39 8.96 2.97 -38.35
N VAL A 40 9.14 4.28 -38.24
CA VAL A 40 10.47 4.90 -38.33
C VAL A 40 10.62 5.74 -37.07
N ILE A 41 11.19 5.11 -36.04
CA ILE A 41 11.83 5.78 -34.92
C ILE A 41 13.32 5.51 -35.11
N ALA A 42 14.08 6.46 -35.65
CA ALA A 42 15.52 6.66 -35.43
C ALA A 42 16.11 7.67 -36.42
N GLU A 43 17.25 8.25 -36.02
CA GLU A 43 18.17 9.09 -36.79
C GLU A 43 17.78 10.57 -37.04
N GLN A 44 17.71 11.27 -35.91
CA GLN A 44 18.41 12.53 -35.65
C GLN A 44 19.60 12.83 -36.60
N TYR A 45 19.49 13.93 -37.35
CA TYR A 45 20.58 14.80 -37.82
C TYR A 45 21.90 14.17 -38.29
N ARG A 46 22.02 13.93 -39.61
CA ARG A 46 23.31 14.03 -40.32
C ARG A 46 23.19 15.08 -41.42
N SER A 47 23.60 16.30 -41.09
CA SER A 47 23.84 17.39 -42.05
C SER A 47 25.12 17.08 -42.83
N THR A 48 25.02 16.39 -43.96
CA THR A 48 26.07 16.41 -44.99
C THR A 48 25.78 17.56 -45.93
N ALA A 49 26.59 18.62 -45.83
CA ALA A 49 26.65 19.65 -46.85
C ALA A 49 27.26 19.03 -48.11
N GLU A 50 26.43 18.77 -49.13
CA GLU A 50 26.93 18.47 -50.46
C GLU A 50 27.34 19.78 -51.15
N VAL A 51 28.64 19.92 -51.37
CA VAL A 51 29.21 20.94 -52.25
C VAL A 51 28.96 20.48 -53.69
N PHE A 52 27.98 21.07 -54.35
CA PHE A 52 27.78 20.91 -55.78
C PHE A 52 28.88 21.67 -56.54
N ILE A 53 29.85 20.94 -57.10
CA ILE A 53 30.75 21.45 -58.14
C ILE A 53 30.07 21.19 -59.50
N GLY A 54 29.46 22.23 -60.08
CA GLY A 54 29.00 22.19 -61.46
C GLY A 54 30.19 22.17 -62.42
N SER A 55 30.13 21.38 -63.50
CA SER A 55 31.24 21.16 -64.45
C SER A 55 31.55 22.36 -65.36
N ASN A 56 31.16 23.58 -65.00
CA ASN A 56 31.34 24.79 -65.81
C ASN A 56 31.98 25.92 -65.00
N GLY A 57 33.11 25.67 -64.33
CA GLY A 57 34.16 26.66 -64.01
C GLY A 57 33.77 28.03 -63.41
N GLN A 58 32.56 28.23 -62.90
CA GLN A 58 32.06 29.52 -62.45
C GLN A 58 32.06 29.59 -60.92
N ARG A 59 32.91 30.47 -60.39
CA ARG A 59 32.97 30.79 -58.96
C ARG A 59 31.67 31.47 -58.55
N VAL A 60 30.83 30.77 -57.80
CA VAL A 60 29.67 31.37 -57.11
C VAL A 60 30.18 32.32 -56.01
N PRO A 61 29.75 33.58 -55.98
CA PRO A 61 30.09 34.49 -54.89
C PRO A 61 29.47 34.00 -53.57
N PRO A 62 30.08 34.29 -52.41
CA PRO A 62 29.50 33.93 -51.13
C PRO A 62 28.13 34.61 -50.98
N VAL A 63 27.09 33.79 -50.78
CA VAL A 63 25.76 34.29 -50.41
C VAL A 63 25.93 35.03 -49.10
N ALA A 64 25.73 36.36 -49.14
CA ALA A 64 25.72 37.22 -47.98
C ALA A 64 24.86 36.57 -46.89
N GLY A 65 25.46 36.34 -45.72
CA GLY A 65 24.79 35.74 -44.57
C GLY A 65 23.51 36.50 -44.29
N ARG A 66 22.37 35.89 -44.63
CA ARG A 66 21.09 36.34 -44.10
C ARG A 66 21.23 36.24 -42.60
N ASN A 67 21.17 37.38 -41.93
CA ASN A 67 20.90 37.45 -40.51
C ASN A 67 19.72 36.53 -40.25
N LEU A 68 19.97 35.38 -39.61
CA LEU A 68 18.93 34.58 -39.00
C LEU A 68 18.44 35.40 -37.81
N SER A 69 17.62 36.43 -38.10
CA SER A 69 16.77 37.03 -37.10
C SER A 69 16.07 35.86 -36.44
N ARG A 70 16.38 35.65 -35.16
CA ARG A 70 15.79 34.62 -34.34
C ARG A 70 14.33 35.00 -34.17
N ASP A 71 13.50 34.68 -35.17
CA ASP A 71 12.06 34.86 -35.06
C ASP A 71 11.64 34.09 -33.81
N PRO A 72 11.06 34.76 -32.79
CA PRO A 72 10.40 34.03 -31.74
C PRO A 72 9.26 33.30 -32.44
N ARG A 73 9.44 32.00 -32.69
CA ARG A 73 8.39 31.12 -33.18
C ARG A 73 7.24 31.26 -32.19
N GLY A 74 6.25 32.07 -32.54
CA GLY A 74 5.02 32.21 -31.80
C GLY A 74 4.44 30.81 -31.70
N VAL A 75 4.37 30.29 -30.49
CA VAL A 75 3.63 29.06 -30.22
C VAL A 75 2.22 29.26 -30.79
N SER A 76 1.77 28.32 -31.63
CA SER A 76 0.43 28.44 -32.19
C SER A 76 -0.56 28.46 -31.02
N PRO A 77 -1.62 29.30 -31.07
CA PRO A 77 -2.57 29.44 -29.97
C PRO A 77 -3.10 28.09 -29.44
N VAL A 78 -3.22 27.11 -30.34
CA VAL A 78 -3.71 25.76 -30.03
C VAL A 78 -2.67 24.92 -29.28
N ILE A 79 -1.39 24.97 -29.66
CA ILE A 79 -0.34 24.19 -28.99
C ILE A 79 -0.15 24.67 -27.55
N GLY A 80 -0.24 25.98 -27.32
CA GLY A 80 -0.18 26.54 -25.97
C GLY A 80 -1.30 26.02 -25.06
N VAL A 81 -2.53 25.94 -25.58
CA VAL A 81 -3.68 25.42 -24.83
C VAL A 81 -3.51 23.94 -24.52
N VAL A 82 -3.09 23.12 -25.48
CA VAL A 82 -2.89 21.68 -25.26
C VAL A 82 -1.79 21.43 -24.23
N LEU A 83 -0.68 22.20 -24.29
CA LEU A 83 0.41 22.09 -23.33
C LEU A 83 -0.06 22.43 -21.90
N MET A 84 -0.82 23.51 -21.75
CA MET A 84 -1.35 23.95 -20.46
C MET A 84 -2.34 22.93 -19.88
N LEU A 85 -3.26 22.42 -20.70
CA LEU A 85 -4.22 21.39 -20.27
C LEU A 85 -3.51 20.08 -19.90
N SER A 86 -2.48 19.69 -20.63
CA SER A 86 -1.74 18.46 -20.36
C SER A 86 -1.04 18.52 -19.00
N ILE A 87 -0.33 19.62 -18.72
CA ILE A 87 0.40 19.77 -17.45
C ILE A 87 -0.58 19.88 -16.28
N THR A 88 -1.68 20.63 -16.44
CA THR A 88 -2.68 20.77 -15.36
C THR A 88 -3.38 19.46 -15.05
N VAL A 89 -3.78 18.68 -16.05
CA VAL A 89 -4.38 17.35 -15.83
C VAL A 89 -3.37 16.40 -15.18
N PHE A 90 -2.11 16.44 -15.60
CA PHE A 90 -1.06 15.64 -14.98
C PHE A 90 -0.85 16.01 -13.51
N LEU A 91 -0.75 17.30 -13.19
CA LEU A 91 -0.61 17.78 -11.81
C LEU A 91 -1.85 17.48 -10.96
N ALA A 92 -3.05 17.68 -11.52
CA ALA A 92 -4.30 17.38 -10.83
C ALA A 92 -4.43 15.88 -10.54
N ALA A 93 -4.04 15.00 -11.48
CA ALA A 93 -4.02 13.57 -11.26
C ALA A 93 -2.96 13.15 -10.23
N ALA A 94 -1.76 13.74 -10.31
CA ALA A 94 -0.69 13.48 -9.34
C ALA A 94 -1.13 13.86 -7.92
N VAL A 95 -1.52 15.12 -7.71
CA VAL A 95 -1.95 15.62 -6.39
C VAL A 95 -3.25 14.98 -5.94
N GLY A 96 -4.22 14.78 -6.86
CA GLY A 96 -5.49 14.11 -6.56
C GLY A 96 -5.29 12.67 -6.07
N GLY A 97 -4.35 11.93 -6.65
CA GLY A 97 -3.95 10.61 -6.16
C GLY A 97 -3.44 10.65 -4.72
N PHE A 98 -2.52 11.57 -4.41
CA PHE A 98 -1.98 11.73 -3.05
C PHE A 98 -3.05 12.14 -2.03
N VAL A 99 -3.97 13.03 -2.41
CA VAL A 99 -5.06 13.46 -1.53
C VAL A 99 -6.01 12.30 -1.26
N VAL A 100 -6.41 11.51 -2.26
CA VAL A 100 -7.31 10.36 -2.05
C VAL A 100 -6.66 9.31 -1.14
N THR A 101 -5.37 9.02 -1.31
CA THR A 101 -4.67 8.08 -0.43
C THR A 101 -4.59 8.61 1.00
N ALA A 102 -4.25 9.89 1.20
CA ALA A 102 -4.21 10.50 2.53
C ALA A 102 -5.61 10.57 3.17
N SER A 103 -6.65 10.79 2.37
CA SER A 103 -8.05 10.81 2.83
C SER A 103 -8.50 9.45 3.36
N ASN A 104 -8.08 8.37 2.72
CA ASN A 104 -8.42 7.01 3.14
C ASN A 104 -7.76 6.63 4.49
N ASP A 105 -6.59 7.18 4.79
CA ASP A 105 -5.95 6.97 6.09
C ASP A 105 -6.58 7.81 7.21
N LEU A 106 -7.07 9.02 6.89
CA LEU A 106 -7.76 9.88 7.86
C LEU A 106 -9.17 9.39 8.24
N ASN A 107 -9.80 8.56 7.42
CA ASN A 107 -11.15 8.04 7.66
C ASN A 107 -11.19 6.76 8.51
N LYS A 108 -10.05 6.16 8.84
CA LYS A 108 -10.00 4.98 9.72
C LYS A 108 -10.19 5.42 11.17
N ARG A 109 -11.41 5.30 11.69
CA ARG A 109 -11.71 5.54 13.11
C ARG A 109 -11.41 4.28 13.91
N THR A 110 -10.69 4.41 15.02
CA THR A 110 -10.50 3.30 15.97
C THR A 110 -11.86 2.91 16.57
N PRO A 111 -12.28 1.63 16.48
CA PRO A 111 -13.49 1.12 17.12
C PRO A 111 -13.54 1.43 18.62
N THR A 112 -14.72 1.75 19.16
CA THR A 112 -14.88 1.99 20.60
C THR A 112 -15.31 0.70 21.31
N ILE A 113 -14.50 0.24 22.27
CA ILE A 113 -14.75 -1.00 23.02
C ILE A 113 -14.96 -0.67 24.51
N ALA A 114 -15.98 -1.28 25.11
CA ALA A 114 -16.23 -1.21 26.54
C ALA A 114 -15.19 -2.05 27.31
N ARG A 115 -14.92 -1.69 28.56
CA ARG A 115 -13.86 -2.29 29.40
C ARG A 115 -13.84 -3.81 29.33
N SER A 116 -12.89 -4.37 28.60
CA SER A 116 -12.71 -5.81 28.43
C SER A 116 -12.21 -6.46 29.72
N THR A 117 -12.68 -7.67 29.99
CA THR A 117 -12.23 -8.47 31.13
C THR A 117 -11.28 -9.55 30.64
N GLY A 118 -10.27 -9.88 31.41
CA GLY A 118 -9.44 -11.04 31.10
C GLY A 118 -9.20 -11.95 32.28
N GLU A 119 -8.66 -13.11 31.98
CA GLU A 119 -8.35 -14.15 32.95
C GLU A 119 -7.00 -14.77 32.58
N PHE A 120 -6.16 -14.97 33.59
CA PHE A 120 -4.88 -15.66 33.45
C PHE A 120 -4.84 -16.84 34.43
N VAL A 121 -4.85 -18.06 33.88
CA VAL A 121 -4.85 -19.31 34.68
C VAL A 121 -3.52 -20.04 34.49
N THR A 122 -2.85 -20.36 35.60
CA THR A 122 -1.59 -21.13 35.64
C THR A 122 -1.83 -22.58 36.03
N GLY A 123 -1.09 -23.55 35.50
CA GLY A 123 -1.33 -24.99 35.72
C GLY A 123 -0.12 -25.88 35.44
N PRO A 124 -0.16 -27.20 35.75
CA PRO A 124 0.93 -28.12 35.45
C PRO A 124 1.05 -28.35 33.93
N SER A 125 2.26 -28.17 33.38
CA SER A 125 2.56 -28.19 31.94
C SER A 125 2.31 -29.55 31.29
N GLY A 126 1.45 -29.58 30.27
CA GLY A 126 1.16 -30.80 29.49
C GLY A 126 0.26 -30.64 28.25
N GLY A 127 -0.28 -29.45 27.98
CA GLY A 127 -1.11 -29.17 26.80
C GLY A 127 -1.65 -27.72 26.79
N CYS A 128 -2.48 -27.39 25.79
CA CYS A 128 -3.20 -26.12 25.76
C CYS A 128 -4.11 -26.00 26.99
N GLY A 129 -4.08 -24.84 27.66
CA GLY A 129 -4.89 -24.56 28.86
C GLY A 129 -4.07 -24.26 30.12
N VAL A 130 -2.75 -24.41 30.06
CA VAL A 130 -1.81 -23.94 31.08
C VAL A 130 -1.38 -22.51 30.74
N ASN A 131 -1.11 -21.65 31.72
CA ASN A 131 -0.67 -20.26 31.51
C ASN A 131 -1.48 -19.54 30.41
N THR A 132 -2.79 -19.75 30.42
CA THR A 132 -3.67 -19.28 29.35
C THR A 132 -4.20 -17.90 29.71
N VAL A 133 -4.00 -16.97 28.81
CA VAL A 133 -4.55 -15.62 28.85
C VAL A 133 -5.82 -15.61 28.00
N SER A 134 -6.91 -15.13 28.57
CA SER A 134 -8.16 -14.87 27.86
C SER A 134 -8.52 -13.40 27.97
N ILE A 135 -8.89 -12.77 26.86
CA ILE A 135 -9.38 -11.38 26.81
C ILE A 135 -10.75 -11.38 26.16
N ARG A 136 -11.79 -11.04 26.92
CA ARG A 136 -13.18 -11.04 26.47
C ARG A 136 -13.66 -9.63 26.12
N HIS A 137 -14.26 -9.50 24.94
CA HIS A 137 -14.89 -8.27 24.51
C HIS A 137 -16.14 -8.00 25.35
N ALA A 138 -16.15 -6.91 26.12
CA ALA A 138 -17.30 -6.59 26.97
C ALA A 138 -18.50 -6.04 26.18
N GLY A 139 -18.25 -5.23 25.15
CA GLY A 139 -19.28 -4.57 24.35
C GLY A 139 -18.70 -3.46 23.47
N GLY A 140 -19.48 -2.92 22.55
CA GLY A 140 -19.02 -1.93 21.58
C GLY A 140 -18.95 -2.47 20.15
N ASP A 141 -18.14 -1.84 19.31
CA ASP A 141 -18.04 -2.12 17.89
C ASP A 141 -17.32 -3.46 17.61
N PRO A 142 -17.84 -4.32 16.70
CA PRO A 142 -17.20 -5.58 16.37
C PRO A 142 -15.98 -5.39 15.46
N VAL A 143 -14.81 -5.88 15.88
CA VAL A 143 -13.55 -5.72 15.14
C VAL A 143 -13.16 -7.02 14.42
N PRO A 144 -12.89 -6.99 13.10
CA PRO A 144 -12.33 -8.13 12.35
C PRO A 144 -11.01 -8.64 12.95
N ALA A 145 -10.77 -9.95 12.96
CA ALA A 145 -9.56 -10.52 13.54
C ALA A 145 -8.27 -10.15 12.78
N ASP A 146 -8.38 -9.84 11.50
CA ASP A 146 -7.29 -9.37 10.62
C ASP A 146 -6.90 -7.91 10.85
N GLU A 147 -7.68 -7.18 11.65
CA GLU A 147 -7.37 -5.83 12.09
C GLU A 147 -6.85 -5.80 13.54
N LEU A 148 -6.61 -6.97 14.15
CA LEU A 148 -6.15 -7.11 15.53
C LEU A 148 -4.67 -7.47 15.60
N GLU A 149 -4.03 -6.87 16.58
CA GLU A 149 -2.73 -7.28 17.11
C GLU A 149 -2.86 -7.43 18.64
N VAL A 150 -2.18 -8.42 19.21
CA VAL A 150 -2.15 -8.63 20.66
C VAL A 150 -0.75 -8.34 21.15
N ALA A 151 -0.58 -7.34 22.01
CA ALA A 151 0.68 -7.02 22.65
C ALA A 151 0.64 -7.41 24.13
N VAL A 152 1.66 -8.09 24.60
CA VAL A 152 1.84 -8.53 25.99
C VAL A 152 3.07 -7.84 26.53
N ALA A 153 2.94 -7.22 27.70
CA ALA A 153 4.04 -6.59 28.41
C ALA A 153 4.18 -7.19 29.81
N LEU A 154 5.38 -7.69 30.08
CA LEU A 154 5.90 -8.04 31.40
C LEU A 154 6.88 -6.93 31.84
N PRO A 155 7.29 -6.89 33.11
CA PRO A 155 8.24 -5.87 33.59
C PRO A 155 9.55 -5.79 32.79
N ASP A 156 10.08 -6.92 32.35
CA ASP A 156 11.39 -7.03 31.71
C ASP A 156 11.34 -7.53 30.26
N SER A 157 10.15 -7.86 29.74
CA SER A 157 9.98 -8.51 28.42
C SER A 157 8.67 -8.10 27.76
N ASP A 158 8.66 -8.04 26.44
CA ASP A 158 7.47 -7.78 25.63
C ASP A 158 7.35 -8.75 24.46
N ALA A 159 6.10 -9.00 24.05
CA ALA A 159 5.81 -9.86 22.90
C ALA A 159 4.55 -9.39 22.18
N ARG A 160 4.49 -9.63 20.87
CA ARG A 160 3.35 -9.29 20.02
C ARG A 160 2.93 -10.47 19.16
N ILE A 161 1.63 -10.65 19.02
CA ILE A 161 1.01 -11.57 18.09
C ILE A 161 0.39 -10.73 16.96
N VAL A 162 0.94 -10.90 15.76
CA VAL A 162 0.64 -10.13 14.54
C VAL A 162 0.13 -11.03 13.42
N ASP A 163 -0.30 -10.42 12.30
CA ASP A 163 -0.76 -11.11 11.10
C ASP A 163 -1.86 -12.16 11.37
N LEU A 164 -2.80 -11.77 12.22
CA LEU A 164 -3.97 -12.57 12.57
C LEU A 164 -5.03 -12.51 11.45
N PRO A 165 -6.04 -13.41 11.45
CA PRO A 165 -6.11 -14.65 12.22
C PRO A 165 -5.24 -15.76 11.60
N VAL A 166 -4.94 -16.78 12.40
CA VAL A 166 -4.31 -18.02 11.91
C VAL A 166 -5.34 -19.07 11.52
N SER A 167 -4.97 -19.97 10.61
CA SER A 167 -5.89 -21.00 10.07
C SER A 167 -6.23 -22.12 11.05
N GLY A 168 -5.43 -22.31 12.12
CA GLY A 168 -5.61 -23.33 13.14
C GLY A 168 -5.40 -22.75 14.53
N THR A 169 -4.71 -23.49 15.40
CA THR A 169 -4.35 -23.04 16.76
C THR A 169 -2.86 -22.72 16.91
N ALA A 170 -2.08 -22.90 15.85
CA ALA A 170 -0.64 -22.64 15.84
C ALA A 170 -0.32 -21.32 15.14
N LEU A 171 0.55 -20.53 15.75
CA LEU A 171 1.17 -19.33 15.22
C LEU A 171 2.42 -19.72 14.43
N ALA A 172 2.63 -19.10 13.26
CA ALA A 172 3.92 -19.20 12.58
C ALA A 172 4.91 -18.19 13.16
N ALA A 173 6.20 -18.34 12.85
CA ALA A 173 7.22 -17.37 13.26
C ALA A 173 6.95 -15.94 12.75
N SER A 174 6.23 -15.78 11.63
CA SER A 174 5.80 -14.47 11.13
C SER A 174 4.66 -13.84 11.95
N ASN A 175 3.93 -14.65 12.71
CA ASN A 175 2.81 -14.18 13.53
C ASN A 175 3.25 -13.72 14.92
N ILE A 176 4.54 -13.82 15.23
CA ILE A 176 5.08 -13.55 16.56
C ILE A 176 6.29 -12.63 16.44
N ASP A 177 6.24 -11.50 17.12
CA ASP A 177 7.39 -10.66 17.44
C ASP A 177 7.66 -10.80 18.94
N ASP A 178 8.54 -11.74 19.29
CA ASP A 178 8.77 -12.20 20.67
C ASP A 178 10.24 -12.60 20.83
N PRO A 179 11.13 -11.63 21.12
CA PRO A 179 12.55 -11.90 21.27
C PRO A 179 12.86 -12.79 22.48
N ASP A 180 11.98 -12.78 23.49
CA ASP A 180 12.18 -13.46 24.77
C ASP A 180 11.43 -14.81 24.86
N ASN A 181 10.73 -15.23 23.80
CA ASN A 181 9.98 -16.49 23.73
C ASN A 181 8.89 -16.61 24.83
N LEU A 182 8.23 -15.49 25.13
CA LEU A 182 7.12 -15.37 26.07
C LEU A 182 5.83 -16.08 25.61
N ILE A 183 5.56 -16.17 24.31
CA ILE A 183 4.33 -16.71 23.74
C ILE A 183 4.54 -18.18 23.40
N TYR A 184 3.57 -19.02 23.79
CA TYR A 184 3.50 -20.40 23.34
C TYR A 184 2.73 -20.48 22.02
N ASP A 185 3.45 -20.73 20.93
CA ASP A 185 2.99 -20.67 19.55
C ASP A 185 1.91 -21.71 19.19
N TYR A 186 1.81 -22.85 19.88
CA TYR A 186 0.86 -23.91 19.53
C TYR A 186 -0.57 -23.77 20.08
N CYS A 187 -0.83 -22.78 20.96
CA CYS A 187 -2.09 -22.68 21.69
C CYS A 187 -2.71 -21.28 21.63
N VAL A 188 -3.14 -20.89 20.43
CA VAL A 188 -4.09 -19.77 20.26
C VAL A 188 -5.50 -20.25 20.00
N GLY A 189 -6.47 -19.41 20.35
CA GLY A 189 -7.89 -19.74 20.28
C GLY A 189 -8.79 -18.51 20.23
N GLY A 190 -10.09 -18.77 20.31
CA GLY A 190 -11.10 -17.72 20.22
C GLY A 190 -11.16 -17.11 18.83
N VAL A 191 -11.23 -15.78 18.75
CA VAL A 191 -11.45 -15.07 17.47
C VAL A 191 -10.22 -14.95 16.57
N ILE A 192 -9.03 -15.27 17.07
CA ILE A 192 -7.75 -15.14 16.33
C ILE A 192 -7.30 -16.46 15.69
N ALA A 193 -8.02 -17.55 15.95
CA ALA A 193 -7.70 -18.91 15.51
C ALA A 193 -8.75 -19.43 14.52
N ASN A 194 -8.45 -20.57 13.87
CA ASN A 194 -9.37 -21.30 12.99
C ASN A 194 -9.99 -20.45 11.87
N GLY A 195 -9.18 -19.61 11.22
CA GLY A 195 -9.62 -18.71 10.15
C GLY A 195 -10.28 -17.41 10.65
N GLY A 196 -10.36 -17.25 11.97
CA GLY A 196 -10.77 -16.04 12.64
C GLY A 196 -12.25 -15.69 12.55
N GLN A 197 -12.67 -14.83 13.46
CA GLN A 197 -14.02 -14.29 13.54
C GLN A 197 -13.94 -12.83 13.98
N ARG A 198 -15.02 -12.06 13.84
CA ARG A 198 -15.05 -10.72 14.46
C ARG A 198 -15.02 -10.83 15.99
N TRP A 199 -14.13 -10.08 16.62
CA TRP A 199 -14.14 -9.85 18.05
C TRP A 199 -15.30 -8.92 18.39
N SER A 200 -16.35 -9.50 18.97
CA SER A 200 -17.59 -8.82 19.35
C SER A 200 -17.97 -9.22 20.77
N ALA A 201 -18.92 -8.50 21.37
CA ALA A 201 -19.39 -8.74 22.74
C ALA A 201 -19.56 -10.24 23.07
N GLY A 202 -18.95 -10.67 24.18
CA GLY A 202 -18.98 -12.05 24.67
C GLY A 202 -17.93 -12.98 24.05
N ARG A 203 -17.32 -12.63 22.91
CA ARG A 203 -16.23 -13.40 22.31
C ARG A 203 -14.89 -13.05 22.96
N ALA A 204 -13.96 -14.01 22.90
CA ALA A 204 -12.65 -13.86 23.51
C ALA A 204 -11.51 -14.10 22.51
N ILE A 205 -10.38 -13.50 22.82
CA ILE A 205 -9.06 -13.83 22.28
C ILE A 205 -8.39 -14.70 23.34
N THR A 206 -7.80 -15.83 22.95
CA THR A 206 -7.06 -16.67 23.89
C THR A 206 -5.71 -17.04 23.31
N PHE A 207 -4.68 -16.97 24.15
CA PHE A 207 -3.34 -17.41 23.82
C PHE A 207 -2.66 -17.90 25.10
N GLN A 208 -1.52 -18.57 24.94
CA GLN A 208 -0.79 -19.15 26.06
C GLN A 208 0.59 -18.49 26.18
N LEU A 209 1.03 -18.28 27.42
CA LEU A 209 2.40 -17.89 27.72
C LEU A 209 3.27 -19.14 27.91
N ASN A 210 4.51 -19.06 27.43
CA ASN A 210 5.51 -20.08 27.62
C ASN A 210 5.91 -20.18 29.10
N ALA A 211 6.05 -21.39 29.62
CA ALA A 211 6.49 -21.60 31.00
C ALA A 211 7.98 -21.27 31.23
N GLY A 212 8.80 -21.22 30.15
CA GLY A 212 10.24 -21.05 30.23
C GLY A 212 10.80 -19.71 29.73
N GLY A 213 10.03 -18.90 28.99
CA GLY A 213 10.50 -17.64 28.37
C GLY A 213 10.42 -16.40 29.26
N GLY A 214 9.78 -16.53 30.42
CA GLY A 214 9.55 -15.44 31.36
C GLY A 214 8.61 -16.00 32.41
N THR A 215 9.16 -16.48 33.51
CA THR A 215 8.42 -17.29 34.47
C THR A 215 7.38 -16.43 35.18
N VAL A 216 6.16 -16.33 34.63
CA VAL A 216 5.05 -15.66 35.31
C VAL A 216 4.53 -16.62 36.38
N GLY A 217 4.90 -16.34 37.63
CA GLY A 217 4.45 -17.08 38.80
C GLY A 217 3.08 -16.59 39.28
N PRO A 218 2.34 -17.39 40.08
CA PRO A 218 1.13 -16.91 40.74
C PRO A 218 1.41 -15.64 41.55
N GLY A 219 0.60 -14.60 41.36
CA GLY A 219 0.78 -13.27 41.96
C GLY A 219 1.42 -12.23 41.05
N ASP A 220 2.09 -12.65 39.98
CA ASP A 220 2.70 -11.71 39.02
C ASP A 220 1.63 -11.06 38.15
N THR A 221 1.89 -9.82 37.74
CA THR A 221 0.99 -9.02 36.91
C THR A 221 1.54 -8.91 35.49
N ILE A 222 0.67 -9.13 34.51
CA ILE A 222 0.95 -8.90 33.09
C ILE A 222 -0.01 -7.85 32.57
N GLU A 223 0.46 -7.01 31.65
CA GLU A 223 -0.40 -6.10 30.91
C GLU A 223 -0.61 -6.65 29.49
N VAL A 224 -1.87 -6.74 29.07
CA VAL A 224 -2.21 -7.18 27.72
C VAL A 224 -3.02 -6.11 27.02
N ARG A 225 -2.55 -5.74 25.83
CA ARG A 225 -3.16 -4.73 24.98
C ARG A 225 -3.64 -5.37 23.68
N VAL A 226 -4.87 -5.07 23.30
CA VAL A 226 -5.39 -5.38 21.97
C VAL A 226 -5.31 -4.11 21.15
N VAL A 227 -4.61 -4.15 20.02
CA VAL A 227 -4.31 -3.00 19.17
C VAL A 227 -5.05 -3.14 17.84
N HIS A 228 -5.61 -2.04 17.35
CA HIS A 228 -6.25 -1.96 16.04
C HIS A 228 -5.22 -1.58 14.98
N VAL A 229 -4.76 -2.56 14.22
CA VAL A 229 -3.67 -2.44 13.23
C VAL A 229 -3.88 -1.27 12.25
N PRO A 230 -5.08 -1.03 11.67
CA PRO A 230 -5.26 0.06 10.72
C PRO A 230 -5.06 1.47 11.29
N THR A 231 -5.20 1.64 12.61
CA THR A 231 -5.14 2.96 13.28
C THR A 231 -4.07 3.07 14.34
N ASN A 232 -3.38 1.97 14.68
CA ASN A 232 -2.51 1.82 15.85
C ASN A 232 -3.15 2.21 17.20
N GLY A 233 -4.47 2.33 17.24
CA GLY A 233 -5.22 2.64 18.46
C GLY A 233 -5.32 1.42 19.37
N VAL A 234 -5.17 1.63 20.68
CA VAL A 234 -5.39 0.58 21.67
C VAL A 234 -6.88 0.42 21.91
N LEU A 235 -7.39 -0.77 21.62
CA LEU A 235 -8.81 -1.13 21.76
C LEU A 235 -9.15 -1.56 23.19
N ALA A 236 -8.25 -2.30 23.83
CA ALA A 236 -8.39 -2.74 25.21
C ALA A 236 -7.03 -2.85 25.88
N THR A 237 -6.96 -2.41 27.13
CA THR A 237 -5.84 -2.68 28.04
C THR A 237 -6.38 -3.44 29.23
N VAL A 238 -5.79 -4.59 29.52
CA VAL A 238 -6.18 -5.44 30.63
C VAL A 238 -4.94 -5.82 31.42
N GLU A 239 -4.90 -5.40 32.68
CA GLU A 239 -3.93 -5.89 33.66
C GLU A 239 -4.47 -7.18 34.26
N LEU A 240 -3.67 -8.24 34.23
CA LEU A 240 -4.03 -9.57 34.70
C LEU A 240 -3.04 -10.04 35.74
N THR A 241 -3.55 -10.48 36.88
CA THR A 241 -2.74 -11.16 37.91
C THR A 241 -2.83 -12.67 37.70
N ALA A 242 -1.67 -13.31 37.71
CA ALA A 242 -1.55 -14.76 37.64
C ALA A 242 -2.20 -15.42 38.85
N ARG A 243 -3.15 -16.32 38.57
CA ARG A 243 -3.81 -17.14 39.58
C ARG A 243 -3.68 -18.62 39.24
N ARG A 244 -3.69 -19.44 40.28
CA ARG A 244 -3.62 -20.90 40.19
C ARG A 244 -5.02 -21.50 40.15
#